data_AF-A0A954KZW4-F1
#
_entry.id   AF-A0A954KZW4-F1
#
_cell.length_a   1.000
_cell.length_b   1.000
_cell.length_c   1.000
_cell.angle_alpha   90.00
_cell.angle_beta   90.00
_cell.angle_gamma   90.00
#
_symmetry.space_group_name_H-M   'P 1'
#
loop_
_entity.id
_entity.type
_entity.pdbx_description
1 polymer ?
#
loop_
_entity_poly.entity_id
_entity_poly.type
_entity_poly.pdbx_seq_one_letter_code
_entity_poly.pdbx_strand_id
1 'polypeptide(L)'
;MNLLPDWNWALDGWIVVAGVLCAVSSSLLGNFLVLRRMSMLGDAITHAVLPGLAAAFLVTHSRSSLPMFIGAVVAGILTAFFTEWIRGTGEVDEGASMGVVFTSLFALGLILIVRAADQVDLDPGCVLYGAIELTPLDTVTMPGGFEVPRAVVSLSAVTLLNLVFVILFLKELKITSFDPALATSSGIHAGLMHYLLMT
;
A
#
# COMPACT_ATOMS: atom_id res chain seq x y z
N MET A 1 6.50 -13.55 -37.66
CA MET A 1 5.48 -14.00 -36.70
C MET A 1 5.33 -12.87 -35.68
N ASN A 2 4.41 -11.93 -35.92
CA ASN A 2 4.15 -10.84 -34.96
C ASN A 2 3.39 -11.46 -33.79
N LEU A 3 4.03 -11.56 -32.63
CA LEU A 3 3.49 -12.27 -31.47
C LEU A 3 2.27 -11.58 -30.83
N LEU A 4 1.94 -10.34 -31.24
CA LEU A 4 0.79 -9.57 -30.73
C LEU A 4 0.19 -8.71 -31.87
N PRO A 5 -0.87 -9.16 -32.56
CA PRO A 5 -1.49 -8.44 -33.68
C PRO A 5 -2.26 -7.18 -33.26
N ASP A 6 -2.80 -7.15 -32.03
CA ASP A 6 -3.71 -6.11 -31.53
C ASP A 6 -3.05 -5.17 -30.49
N TRP A 7 -1.72 -5.21 -30.37
CA TRP A 7 -0.99 -4.43 -29.36
C TRP A 7 -0.95 -2.94 -29.69
N ASN A 8 -1.60 -2.14 -28.84
CA ASN A 8 -1.54 -0.69 -28.93
C ASN A 8 -0.55 -0.15 -27.90
N TRP A 9 0.63 0.28 -28.36
CA TRP A 9 1.67 0.86 -27.48
C TRP A 9 1.19 2.07 -26.67
N ALA A 10 0.18 2.79 -27.15
CA ALA A 10 -0.38 3.95 -26.45
C ALA A 10 -1.34 3.57 -25.30
N LEU A 11 -1.81 2.32 -25.21
CA LEU A 11 -2.69 1.86 -24.12
C LEU A 11 -2.02 0.73 -23.34
N ASP A 12 -1.72 -0.38 -24.00
CA ASP A 12 -1.13 -1.58 -23.40
C ASP A 12 0.26 -1.32 -22.84
N GLY A 13 1.02 -0.43 -23.49
CA GLY A 13 2.34 0.00 -23.03
C GLY A 13 2.31 0.66 -21.66
N TRP A 14 1.36 1.57 -21.45
CA TRP A 14 1.23 2.27 -20.17
C TRP A 14 0.75 1.35 -19.05
N ILE A 15 -0.15 0.41 -19.37
CA ILE A 15 -0.61 -0.62 -18.42
C ILE A 15 0.58 -1.46 -17.94
N VAL A 16 1.44 -1.92 -18.86
CA VAL A 16 2.65 -2.67 -18.50
C VAL A 16 3.61 -1.83 -17.68
N VAL A 17 3.86 -0.57 -18.06
CA VAL A 17 4.74 0.32 -17.29
C VAL A 17 4.22 0.53 -15.87
N ALA A 18 2.91 0.77 -15.70
CA ALA A 18 2.29 0.91 -14.39
C ALA A 18 2.45 -0.39 -13.56
N GLY A 19 2.20 -1.55 -14.17
CA GLY A 19 2.39 -2.85 -13.53
C GLY A 19 3.84 -3.10 -13.10
N VAL A 20 4.82 -2.78 -13.96
CA VAL A 20 6.25 -2.92 -13.65
C VAL A 20 6.65 -1.99 -12.51
N LEU A 21 6.24 -0.72 -12.53
CA LEU A 21 6.52 0.22 -11.45
C LEU A 21 5.94 -0.25 -10.12
N CYS A 22 4.69 -0.73 -10.13
CA CYS A 22 4.04 -1.30 -8.94
C CYS A 22 4.81 -2.52 -8.41
N ALA A 23 5.19 -3.46 -9.29
CA ALA A 23 5.96 -4.65 -8.92
C ALA A 23 7.34 -4.31 -8.35
N VAL A 24 8.04 -3.33 -8.93
CA VAL A 24 9.34 -2.87 -8.42
C VAL A 24 9.20 -2.22 -7.05
N SER A 25 8.22 -1.33 -6.89
CA SER A 25 7.98 -0.63 -5.62
C SER A 25 7.67 -1.59 -4.46
N SER A 26 6.88 -2.63 -4.73
CA SER A 26 6.47 -3.63 -3.74
C SER A 26 7.58 -4.64 -3.45
N SER A 27 8.32 -5.08 -4.47
CA SER A 27 9.45 -6.02 -4.29
C SER A 27 10.59 -5.43 -3.45
N LEU A 28 10.88 -4.13 -3.62
CA LEU A 28 11.93 -3.42 -2.87
C LEU A 28 11.72 -3.52 -1.35
N LEU A 29 10.51 -3.25 -0.87
CA LEU A 29 10.18 -3.33 0.56
C LEU A 29 9.87 -4.77 0.98
N GLY A 30 9.15 -5.52 0.15
CA GLY A 30 8.69 -6.88 0.43
C GLY A 30 9.81 -7.86 0.80
N ASN A 31 10.99 -7.73 0.18
CA ASN A 31 12.15 -8.57 0.53
C ASN A 31 12.54 -8.45 2.02
N PHE A 32 12.51 -7.23 2.58
CA PHE A 32 12.82 -7.02 3.99
C PHE A 32 11.72 -7.54 4.91
N LEU A 33 10.45 -7.39 4.52
CA LEU A 33 9.31 -7.93 5.28
C LEU A 33 9.40 -9.47 5.37
N VAL A 34 9.75 -10.14 4.28
CA VAL A 34 9.94 -11.61 4.25
C VAL A 34 11.11 -12.02 5.14
N LEU A 35 12.26 -11.35 5.04
CA LEU A 35 13.44 -11.63 5.88
C LEU A 35 13.14 -11.50 7.38
N ARG A 36 12.27 -10.56 7.75
CA ARG A 36 11.84 -10.36 9.14
C ARG A 36 10.63 -11.21 9.57
N ARG A 37 10.17 -12.15 8.74
CA ARG A 37 8.99 -12.99 8.98
C ARG A 37 7.68 -12.20 9.18
N MET A 38 7.61 -10.99 8.66
CA MET A 38 6.43 -10.12 8.72
C MET A 38 5.67 -10.09 7.38
N SER A 39 5.69 -11.20 6.62
CA SER A 39 5.05 -11.26 5.30
C SER A 39 3.53 -11.06 5.35
N MET A 40 2.88 -11.41 6.47
CA MET A 40 1.44 -11.25 6.67
C MET A 40 1.01 -9.77 6.81
N LEU A 41 1.95 -8.87 7.08
CA LEU A 41 1.66 -7.45 7.25
C LEU A 41 1.15 -6.81 5.95
N GLY A 42 1.72 -7.17 4.79
CA GLY A 42 1.31 -6.61 3.50
C GLY A 42 -0.16 -6.92 3.16
N ASP A 43 -0.61 -8.12 3.54
CA ASP A 43 -2.01 -8.55 3.39
C ASP A 43 -2.92 -7.77 4.35
N ALA A 44 -2.49 -7.63 5.61
CA ALA A 44 -3.22 -6.87 6.63
C ALA A 44 -3.41 -5.38 6.23
N ILE A 45 -2.38 -4.73 5.69
CA ILE A 45 -2.46 -3.32 5.26
C ILE A 45 -3.47 -3.15 4.12
N THR A 46 -3.48 -4.05 3.14
CA THR A 46 -4.40 -3.98 2.00
C THR A 46 -5.86 -4.06 2.45
N HIS A 47 -6.15 -4.93 3.41
CA HIS A 47 -7.49 -5.10 3.99
C HIS A 47 -7.89 -3.99 4.97
N ALA A 48 -6.92 -3.35 5.61
CA ALA A 48 -7.12 -2.22 6.51
C ALA A 48 -7.45 -0.91 5.81
N VAL A 49 -6.99 -0.71 4.57
CA VAL A 49 -7.22 0.54 3.83
C VAL A 49 -8.68 0.71 3.39
N LEU A 50 -9.36 -0.41 3.06
CA LEU A 50 -10.75 -0.42 2.58
C LEU A 50 -11.76 0.27 3.53
N PRO A 51 -11.82 -0.04 4.84
CA PRO A 51 -12.68 0.69 5.78
C PRO A 51 -12.32 2.18 5.88
N GLY A 52 -11.05 2.55 5.74
CA GLY A 52 -10.61 3.95 5.72
C GLY A 52 -11.15 4.73 4.53
N LEU A 53 -11.08 4.11 3.35
CA LEU A 53 -11.66 4.67 2.13
C LEU A 53 -13.19 4.82 2.25
N ALA A 54 -13.87 3.79 2.77
CA ALA A 54 -15.31 3.81 2.99
C ALA A 54 -15.73 4.91 3.97
N ALA A 55 -15.00 5.06 5.08
CA ALA A 55 -15.27 6.08 6.08
C ALA A 55 -15.04 7.50 5.54
N ALA A 56 -13.91 7.74 4.85
CA ALA A 56 -13.63 9.05 4.26
C ALA A 56 -14.65 9.44 3.19
N PHE A 57 -15.12 8.46 2.42
CA PHE A 57 -16.16 8.66 1.44
C PHE A 57 -17.50 9.06 2.07
N LEU A 58 -17.93 8.34 3.10
CA LEU A 58 -19.17 8.64 3.83
C LEU A 58 -19.17 10.03 4.46
N VAL A 59 -18.02 10.51 4.94
CA VAL A 59 -17.91 11.84 5.56
C VAL A 59 -17.90 12.95 4.52
N THR A 60 -17.18 12.75 3.41
CA THR A 60 -16.94 13.83 2.43
C THR A 60 -18.00 13.89 1.33
N HIS A 61 -18.71 12.78 1.06
CA HIS A 61 -19.60 12.59 -0.09
C HIS A 61 -18.95 12.96 -1.46
N SER A 62 -17.62 13.06 -1.50
CA SER A 62 -16.83 13.49 -2.66
C SER A 62 -15.78 12.43 -2.95
N ARG A 63 -15.61 12.09 -4.24
CA ARG A 63 -14.61 11.14 -4.76
C ARG A 63 -13.24 11.79 -4.99
N SER A 64 -12.95 12.92 -4.34
CA SER A 64 -11.66 13.58 -4.51
C SER A 64 -10.54 12.72 -3.93
N SER A 65 -9.40 12.65 -4.62
CA SER A 65 -8.28 11.77 -4.22
C SER A 65 -7.68 12.13 -2.86
N LEU A 66 -7.75 13.40 -2.46
CA LEU A 66 -7.13 13.90 -1.23
C LEU A 66 -7.83 13.40 0.05
N PRO A 67 -9.16 13.53 0.24
CA PRO A 67 -9.84 12.97 1.42
C PRO A 67 -9.78 11.45 1.47
N MET A 68 -9.85 10.76 0.32
CA MET A 68 -9.69 9.30 0.27
C MET A 68 -8.29 8.88 0.75
N PHE A 69 -7.23 9.57 0.31
CA PHE A 69 -5.86 9.31 0.78
C PHE A 69 -5.73 9.51 2.29
N ILE A 70 -6.31 10.58 2.84
CA ILE A 70 -6.30 10.84 4.29
C ILE A 70 -7.02 9.71 5.03
N GLY A 71 -8.18 9.27 4.54
CA GLY A 71 -8.91 8.13 5.12
C GLY A 71 -8.11 6.84 5.14
N ALA A 72 -7.43 6.54 4.03
CA ALA A 72 -6.55 5.37 3.92
C ALA A 72 -5.40 5.42 4.94
N VAL A 73 -4.71 6.57 5.07
CA VAL A 73 -3.61 6.74 6.01
C VAL A 73 -4.08 6.60 7.46
N VAL A 74 -5.21 7.23 7.81
CA VAL A 74 -5.77 7.16 9.17
C VAL A 74 -6.17 5.72 9.51
N ALA A 75 -6.78 4.99 8.58
CA ALA A 75 -7.13 3.59 8.81
C ALA A 75 -5.89 2.70 8.96
N GLY A 76 -4.85 2.89 8.15
CA GLY A 76 -3.59 2.17 8.29
C GLY A 76 -2.95 2.36 9.66
N ILE A 77 -2.90 3.62 10.15
CA ILE A 77 -2.39 3.93 11.49
C ILE A 77 -3.26 3.29 12.58
N LEU A 78 -4.59 3.34 12.45
CA LEU A 78 -5.50 2.69 13.39
C LEU A 78 -5.31 1.17 13.43
N THR A 79 -5.06 0.53 12.29
CA THR A 79 -4.80 -0.90 12.23
C THR A 79 -3.48 -1.28 12.90
N ALA A 80 -2.41 -0.51 12.68
CA ALA A 80 -1.15 -0.71 13.39
C ALA A 80 -1.35 -0.58 14.91
N PHE A 81 -2.09 0.46 15.34
CA PHE A 81 -2.39 0.69 16.74
C PHE A 81 -3.24 -0.43 17.37
N PHE A 82 -4.30 -0.88 16.70
CA PHE A 82 -5.14 -1.98 17.19
C PHE A 82 -4.39 -3.32 17.24
N THR A 83 -3.50 -3.56 16.27
CA THR A 83 -2.64 -4.75 16.26
C THR A 83 -1.73 -4.77 17.47
N GLU A 84 -1.07 -3.64 17.76
CA GLU A 84 -0.17 -3.52 18.90
C GLU A 84 -0.92 -3.65 20.24
N TRP A 85 -2.11 -3.08 20.33
CA TRP A 85 -2.95 -3.17 21.53
C TRP A 85 -3.43 -4.62 21.77
N ILE A 86 -3.91 -5.30 20.74
CA ILE A 86 -4.34 -6.70 20.85
C ILE A 86 -3.16 -7.60 21.22
N ARG A 87 -1.98 -7.35 20.64
CA ARG A 87 -0.74 -8.05 21.00
C ARG A 87 -0.41 -7.89 22.48
N GLY A 88 -0.44 -6.66 23.00
CA GLY A 88 -0.12 -6.35 24.39
C GLY A 88 -1.13 -6.89 25.41
N THR A 89 -2.40 -7.02 25.03
CA THR A 89 -3.47 -7.46 25.94
C THR A 89 -3.68 -8.98 25.92
N GLY A 90 -3.48 -9.62 24.76
CA GLY A 90 -3.82 -11.02 24.55
C GLY A 90 -2.66 -12.01 24.67
N GLU A 91 -1.40 -11.55 24.80
CA GLU A 91 -0.19 -12.41 24.71
C GLU A 91 -0.22 -13.36 23.50
N VAL A 92 -0.88 -12.94 22.41
CA VAL A 92 -1.08 -13.76 21.22
C VAL A 92 0.04 -13.50 20.21
N ASP A 93 0.39 -14.54 19.46
CA ASP A 93 1.39 -14.48 18.40
C ASP A 93 1.12 -13.33 17.42
N GLU A 94 2.18 -12.70 16.92
CA GLU A 94 2.11 -11.46 16.12
C GLU A 94 1.29 -11.66 14.85
N GLY A 95 1.42 -12.82 14.21
CA GLY A 95 0.62 -13.19 13.04
C GLY A 95 -0.87 -13.40 13.35
N ALA A 96 -1.21 -13.93 14.53
CA ALA A 96 -2.59 -14.17 14.93
C ALA A 96 -3.32 -12.87 15.30
N SER A 97 -2.63 -11.96 16.00
CA SER A 97 -3.17 -10.64 16.35
C SER A 97 -3.46 -9.81 15.11
N MET A 98 -2.52 -9.73 14.16
CA MET A 98 -2.74 -9.08 12.87
C MET A 98 -3.95 -9.68 12.13
N GLY A 99 -4.02 -11.02 12.09
CA GLY A 99 -5.13 -11.80 11.53
C GLY A 99 -6.51 -11.32 11.96
N VAL A 100 -6.71 -11.22 13.26
CA VAL A 100 -7.99 -10.83 13.86
C VAL A 100 -8.32 -9.36 13.57
N VAL A 101 -7.32 -8.48 13.64
CA VAL A 101 -7.51 -7.04 13.43
C VAL A 101 -7.95 -6.75 12.01
N PHE A 102 -7.21 -7.25 11.00
CA PHE A 102 -7.51 -6.91 9.61
C PHE A 102 -8.84 -7.52 9.15
N THR A 103 -9.16 -8.75 9.57
CA THR A 103 -10.44 -9.40 9.20
C THR A 103 -11.63 -8.65 9.77
N SER A 104 -11.53 -8.17 11.01
CA SER A 104 -12.57 -7.37 11.66
C SER A 104 -12.75 -6.01 10.99
N LEU A 105 -11.65 -5.31 10.70
CA LEU A 105 -11.65 -4.03 9.98
C LEU A 105 -12.19 -4.16 8.55
N PHE A 106 -11.82 -5.24 7.85
CA PHE A 106 -12.32 -5.53 6.52
C PHE A 106 -13.83 -5.76 6.51
N ALA A 107 -14.34 -6.59 7.44
CA ALA A 107 -15.78 -6.82 7.58
C ALA A 107 -16.53 -5.51 7.89
N LEU A 108 -15.97 -4.67 8.76
CA LEU A 108 -16.53 -3.35 9.07
C LEU A 108 -16.56 -2.45 7.82
N GLY A 109 -15.47 -2.39 7.07
CA GLY A 109 -15.38 -1.62 5.83
C GLY A 109 -16.39 -2.07 4.79
N LEU A 110 -16.56 -3.38 4.61
CA LEU A 110 -17.56 -3.92 3.69
C LEU A 110 -18.99 -3.55 4.11
N ILE A 111 -19.31 -3.63 5.41
CA ILE A 111 -20.63 -3.21 5.93
C ILE A 111 -20.86 -1.71 5.66
N LEU A 112 -19.85 -0.86 5.87
CA LEU A 112 -19.94 0.57 5.58
C LEU A 112 -20.21 0.84 4.10
N ILE A 113 -19.49 0.16 3.20
CA ILE A 113 -19.69 0.32 1.75
C ILE A 113 -21.08 -0.17 1.34
N VAL A 114 -21.51 -1.36 1.77
CA VAL A 114 -22.83 -1.90 1.41
C VAL A 114 -23.96 -0.99 1.89
N ARG A 115 -23.83 -0.39 3.07
CA ARG A 115 -24.81 0.58 3.58
C ARG A 115 -24.78 1.91 2.81
N ALA A 116 -23.62 2.30 2.27
CA ALA A 116 -23.45 3.48 1.43
C ALA A 116 -23.84 3.25 -0.05
N ALA A 117 -23.89 1.98 -0.48
CA ALA A 117 -24.04 1.58 -1.88
C ALA A 117 -25.40 1.98 -2.48
N ASP A 118 -26.47 2.09 -1.67
CA ASP A 118 -27.77 2.59 -2.14
C ASP A 118 -27.70 4.06 -2.64
N GLN A 119 -26.63 4.79 -2.33
CA GLN A 119 -26.46 6.18 -2.77
C GLN A 119 -25.35 6.39 -3.80
N VAL A 120 -24.45 5.42 -4.06
CA VAL A 120 -23.20 5.67 -4.78
C VAL A 120 -22.62 4.43 -5.49
N ASP A 121 -22.30 4.58 -6.77
CA ASP A 121 -21.44 3.66 -7.54
C ASP A 121 -19.99 3.68 -7.04
N LEU A 122 -19.71 2.97 -5.96
CA LEU A 122 -18.36 2.59 -5.54
C LEU A 122 -18.32 1.06 -5.55
N ASP A 123 -17.79 0.49 -6.62
CA ASP A 123 -17.62 -0.95 -6.73
C ASP A 123 -16.48 -1.40 -5.79
N PRO A 124 -16.76 -2.25 -4.77
CA PRO A 124 -15.73 -2.78 -3.89
C PRO A 124 -14.63 -3.52 -4.65
N GLY A 125 -14.98 -4.17 -5.77
CA GLY A 125 -14.05 -4.86 -6.66
C GLY A 125 -13.08 -3.90 -7.34
N CYS A 126 -13.54 -2.74 -7.81
CA CYS A 126 -12.64 -1.73 -8.37
C CYS A 126 -11.66 -1.16 -7.34
N VAL A 127 -12.08 -0.99 -6.09
CA VAL A 127 -11.22 -0.48 -5.00
C VAL A 127 -10.24 -1.55 -4.51
N LEU A 128 -10.68 -2.82 -4.42
CA LEU A 128 -9.89 -3.92 -3.88
C LEU A 128 -8.87 -4.47 -4.88
N TYR A 129 -9.27 -4.67 -6.14
CA TYR A 129 -8.40 -5.22 -7.19
C TYR A 129 -7.62 -4.15 -7.93
N GLY A 130 -8.14 -2.92 -7.99
CA GLY A 130 -7.60 -1.86 -8.81
C GLY A 130 -7.84 -2.11 -10.30
N ALA A 131 -8.48 -1.17 -10.99
CA ALA A 131 -8.67 -1.26 -12.44
C ALA A 131 -7.43 -0.74 -13.17
N ILE A 132 -6.36 -1.56 -13.23
CA ILE A 132 -5.10 -1.18 -13.92
C ILE A 132 -5.37 -0.89 -15.40
N GLU A 133 -6.36 -1.54 -16.00
CA GLU A 133 -6.79 -1.32 -17.39
C GLU A 133 -7.30 0.10 -17.66
N LEU A 134 -7.78 0.81 -16.63
CA LEU A 134 -8.27 2.18 -16.74
C LEU A 134 -7.17 3.24 -16.55
N THR A 135 -5.94 2.82 -16.20
CA THR A 135 -4.81 3.76 -16.02
C THR A 135 -4.52 4.66 -17.23
N PRO A 136 -4.58 4.22 -18.51
CA PRO A 136 -4.33 5.11 -19.63
C PRO A 136 -5.44 6.13 -19.90
N LEU A 137 -6.61 6.03 -19.25
CA LEU A 137 -7.71 7.00 -19.42
C LEU A 137 -7.58 8.24 -18.53
N ASP A 138 -6.88 8.15 -17.38
CA ASP A 138 -6.64 9.28 -16.49
C ASP A 138 -5.24 9.87 -16.75
N THR A 139 -5.15 10.76 -17.74
CA THR A 139 -3.88 11.39 -18.14
C THR A 139 -3.70 12.77 -17.52
N VAL A 140 -2.45 13.09 -17.18
CA VAL A 140 -2.02 14.42 -16.74
C VAL A 140 -1.03 14.95 -17.77
N THR A 141 -1.23 16.19 -18.18
CA THR A 141 -0.30 16.89 -19.07
C THR A 141 0.94 17.31 -18.28
N MET A 142 2.09 16.70 -18.62
CA MET A 142 3.37 17.15 -18.07
C MET A 142 3.83 18.45 -18.75
N PRO A 143 4.60 19.31 -18.05
CA PRO A 143 5.26 20.46 -18.65
C PRO A 143 6.22 19.97 -19.75
N GLY A 144 5.80 20.11 -21.01
CA GLY A 144 6.44 19.49 -22.18
C GLY A 144 5.47 18.96 -23.24
N GLY A 145 4.15 18.92 -22.96
CA GLY A 145 3.12 18.53 -23.93
C GLY A 145 2.91 17.02 -24.07
N PHE A 146 3.55 16.21 -23.23
CA PHE A 146 3.35 14.77 -23.16
C PHE A 146 2.20 14.44 -22.20
N GLU A 147 1.21 13.70 -22.67
CA GLU A 147 0.14 13.13 -21.84
C GLU A 147 0.65 11.84 -21.21
N VAL A 148 0.78 11.84 -19.87
CA VAL A 148 1.24 10.68 -19.12
C VAL A 148 0.14 10.27 -18.15
N PRO A 149 -0.16 8.97 -18.00
CA PRO A 149 -1.10 8.48 -16.99
C PRO A 149 -0.73 8.96 -15.58
N ARG A 150 -1.71 9.51 -14.85
CA ARG A 150 -1.52 9.98 -13.48
C ARG A 150 -0.96 8.89 -12.57
N ALA A 151 -1.44 7.66 -12.74
CA ALA A 151 -1.00 6.49 -11.99
C ALA A 151 0.50 6.22 -12.16
N VAL A 152 1.03 6.35 -13.38
CA VAL A 152 2.46 6.18 -13.68
C VAL A 152 3.28 7.25 -12.97
N VAL A 153 2.81 8.50 -12.95
CA VAL A 153 3.48 9.60 -12.24
C VAL A 153 3.52 9.31 -10.74
N SER A 154 2.39 8.98 -10.12
CA SER A 154 2.36 8.68 -8.68
C SER A 154 3.19 7.46 -8.32
N LEU A 155 3.10 6.37 -9.11
CA LEU A 155 3.88 5.17 -8.89
C LEU A 155 5.37 5.43 -9.08
N SER A 156 5.77 6.22 -10.08
CA SER A 156 7.18 6.58 -10.28
C SER A 156 7.74 7.38 -9.09
N ALA A 157 6.96 8.31 -8.53
CA ALA A 157 7.35 9.07 -7.36
C ALA A 157 7.51 8.16 -6.11
N VAL A 158 6.56 7.25 -5.88
CA VAL A 158 6.63 6.28 -4.78
C VAL A 158 7.81 5.32 -4.96
N THR A 159 8.00 4.78 -6.17
CA THR A 159 9.15 3.91 -6.47
C THR A 159 10.47 4.64 -6.24
N LEU A 160 10.59 5.90 -6.66
CA LEU A 160 11.79 6.70 -6.42
C LEU A 160 12.02 6.92 -4.92
N LEU A 161 10.97 7.25 -4.17
CA LEU A 161 11.05 7.44 -2.72
C LEU A 161 11.49 6.15 -2.01
N ASN A 162 10.88 5.01 -2.34
CA ASN A 162 11.26 3.70 -1.82
C ASN A 162 12.70 3.34 -2.18
N LEU A 163 13.12 3.62 -3.42
CA LEU A 163 14.48 3.37 -3.88
C LEU A 163 15.49 4.21 -3.09
N VAL A 164 15.23 5.51 -2.93
CA VAL A 164 16.09 6.42 -2.14
C VAL A 164 16.15 5.96 -0.69
N PHE A 165 15.02 5.60 -0.09
CA PHE A 165 14.96 5.07 1.26
C PHE A 165 15.81 3.80 1.40
N VAL A 166 15.61 2.81 0.55
CA VAL A 166 16.36 1.55 0.58
C VAL A 166 17.86 1.77 0.34
N ILE A 167 18.25 2.66 -0.57
CA ILE A 167 19.68 2.96 -0.85
C ILE A 167 20.34 3.64 0.35
N LEU A 168 19.70 4.65 0.94
CA LEU A 168 20.24 5.39 2.08
C LEU A 168 20.36 4.48 3.32
N PHE A 169 19.32 3.70 3.60
CA PHE A 169 19.22 2.86 4.79
C PHE A 169 19.66 1.41 4.57
N LEU A 170 20.26 1.06 3.43
CA LEU A 170 20.60 -0.32 3.07
C LEU A 170 21.45 -1.02 4.16
N LYS A 171 22.43 -0.30 4.71
CA LYS A 171 23.33 -0.82 5.74
C LYS A 171 22.57 -1.11 7.04
N GLU A 172 21.70 -0.19 7.44
CA GLU A 172 20.93 -0.24 8.68
C GLU A 172 19.82 -1.29 8.60
N LEU A 173 19.07 -1.33 7.48
CA LEU A 173 18.04 -2.32 7.20
C LEU A 173 18.60 -3.75 7.13
N LYS A 174 19.78 -3.93 6.54
CA LYS A 174 20.42 -5.24 6.47
C LYS A 174 20.81 -5.73 7.87
N ILE A 175 21.54 -4.92 8.65
CA ILE A 175 22.02 -5.34 9.98
C ILE A 175 20.83 -5.62 10.91
N THR A 176 19.83 -4.75 10.92
CA THR A 176 18.62 -4.93 11.76
C THR A 176 17.76 -6.13 11.36
N SER A 177 17.78 -6.55 10.09
CA SER A 177 17.01 -7.71 9.64
C SER A 177 17.69 -9.05 9.93
N PHE A 178 19.03 -9.09 10.03
CA PHE A 178 19.78 -10.31 10.33
C PHE A 178 20.13 -10.46 11.82
N ASP A 179 20.51 -9.36 12.49
CA ASP A 179 20.90 -9.37 13.90
C ASP A 179 20.53 -8.04 14.59
N PRO A 180 19.32 -7.95 15.18
CA PRO A 180 18.88 -6.76 15.90
C PRO A 180 19.67 -6.48 17.19
N ALA A 181 20.29 -7.51 17.80
CA ALA A 181 21.12 -7.33 19.00
C ALA A 181 22.49 -6.71 18.64
N LEU A 182 23.08 -7.14 17.52
CA LEU A 182 24.28 -6.52 16.95
C LEU A 182 24.01 -5.09 16.47
N ALA A 183 22.84 -4.82 15.88
CA ALA A 183 22.44 -3.47 15.49
C ALA A 183 22.42 -2.51 16.69
N THR A 184 21.80 -2.94 17.79
CA THR A 184 21.62 -2.14 19.01
C THR A 184 22.95 -1.84 19.69
N SER A 185 23.87 -2.83 19.73
CA SER A 185 25.22 -2.63 20.27
C SER A 185 26.14 -1.80 19.37
N SER A 186 25.86 -1.76 18.05
CA SER A 186 26.59 -0.92 17.08
C SER A 186 26.11 0.53 17.04
N GLY A 187 25.17 0.93 17.90
CA GLY A 187 24.63 2.29 17.98
C GLY A 187 23.44 2.58 17.05
N ILE A 188 22.92 1.57 16.35
CA ILE A 188 21.73 1.70 15.48
C ILE A 188 20.50 1.36 16.32
N HIS A 189 19.54 2.28 16.40
CA HIS A 189 18.29 2.06 17.12
C HIS A 189 17.37 1.12 16.32
N ALA A 190 17.44 -0.19 16.62
CA ALA A 190 16.65 -1.22 15.95
C ALA A 190 15.13 -0.94 16.00
N GLY A 191 14.64 -0.34 17.10
CA GLY A 191 13.24 0.09 17.23
C GLY A 191 12.84 1.17 16.21
N LEU A 192 13.68 2.19 16.01
CA LEU A 192 13.40 3.24 15.02
C LEU A 192 13.41 2.69 13.60
N MET A 193 14.33 1.77 13.27
CA MET A 193 14.36 1.09 11.96
C MET A 193 13.20 0.11 11.76
N HIS A 194 12.59 -0.39 12.83
CA HIS A 194 11.35 -1.15 12.73
C HIS A 194 10.19 -0.20 12.38
N TYR A 195 10.01 0.89 13.13
CA TYR A 195 8.94 1.86 12.85
C TYR A 195 9.07 2.55 11.49
N LEU A 196 10.29 2.89 11.05
CA LEU A 196 10.54 3.49 9.73
C LEU A 196 10.26 2.54 8.57
N LEU A 197 10.29 1.23 8.79
CA LEU A 197 9.92 0.25 7.78
C LEU A 197 8.40 0.01 7.77
N MET A 198 7.71 0.32 8.87
CA MET A 198 6.27 0.14 9.05
C MET A 198 5.45 1.36 8.63
N THR A 199 6.08 2.53 8.48
CA THR A 199 5.44 3.81 8.14
C THR A 199 5.74 4.18 6.69
#